data_AF-A0A9W4V0I5-F1
#
_entry.id   AF-A0A9W4V0I5-F1
#
_cell.length_a   1.000
_cell.length_b   1.000
_cell.length_c   1.000
_cell.angle_alpha   90.00
_cell.angle_beta   90.00
_cell.angle_gamma   90.00
#
_symmetry.space_group_name_H-M   'P 1'
#
loop_
_entity.id
_entity.type
_entity.pdbx_description
1 polymer ?
#
loop_
_entity_poly.entity_id
_entity_poly.type
_entity_poly.pdbx_seq_one_letter_code
_entity_poly.pdbx_strand_id
1 'polypeptide(L)'
;MALQLETDEARRGMYMLLRSTEFNPNTERIMRAERIHEALFVFRSIRRLPPGDFEIKRDGCYSPSLALALEEAVESGEVIHGTEGGLDTYLLTERGITAAHDAWDAADIYERADASDAKYTVSGITDRELVSFLYAEFPETWTDPAMKARAKEWGFQAACSMHDRGKVSITTGSWMAGMDYEGFMKAFMAAGYVMCKRSAEEMQKNVDGVIELGNANWRRHPGEADRVAGGVPAAPSPQTC
;
A
#
# COMPACT_ATOMS: atom_id res chain seq x y z
N MET A 1 2.35 26.39 -17.50
CA MET A 1 2.16 25.04 -18.07
C MET A 1 2.51 23.94 -17.08
N ALA A 2 3.69 23.94 -16.44
CA ALA A 2 4.04 22.92 -15.42
C ALA A 2 3.06 22.89 -14.22
N LEU A 3 2.78 24.04 -13.61
CA LEU A 3 1.86 24.15 -12.46
C LEU A 3 0.44 23.64 -12.77
N GLN A 4 -0.07 23.91 -13.97
CA GLN A 4 -1.41 23.51 -14.38
C GLN A 4 -1.50 21.99 -14.57
N LEU A 5 -0.46 21.37 -15.14
CA LEU A 5 -0.35 19.92 -15.24
C LEU A 5 -0.29 19.26 -13.85
N GLU A 6 0.46 19.84 -12.91
CA GLU A 6 0.54 19.35 -11.53
C GLU A 6 -0.82 19.44 -10.82
N THR A 7 -1.56 20.52 -11.03
CA THR A 7 -2.91 20.70 -10.46
C THR A 7 -3.90 19.71 -11.06
N ASP A 8 -3.86 19.48 -12.38
CA ASP A 8 -4.72 18.50 -13.06
C ASP A 8 -4.42 17.06 -12.58
N GLU A 9 -3.14 16.71 -12.42
CA GLU A 9 -2.73 15.42 -11.87
C GLU A 9 -3.15 15.25 -10.40
N ALA A 10 -2.96 16.29 -9.57
CA ALA A 10 -3.35 16.28 -8.17
C ALA A 10 -4.86 16.13 -8.02
N ARG A 11 -5.66 16.83 -8.85
CA ARG A 11 -7.11 16.71 -8.88
C ARG A 11 -7.56 15.32 -9.32
N ARG A 12 -6.92 14.72 -10.33
CA ARG A 12 -7.21 13.32 -10.71
C ARG A 12 -6.91 12.37 -9.54
N GLY A 13 -5.75 12.52 -8.89
CA GLY A 13 -5.38 11.73 -7.73
C GLY A 13 -6.35 11.91 -6.56
N MET A 14 -6.79 13.13 -6.29
CA MET A 14 -7.84 13.46 -5.31
C MET A 14 -9.11 12.67 -5.60
N TYR A 15 -9.63 12.71 -6.84
CA TYR A 15 -10.83 11.98 -7.19
C TYR A 15 -10.66 10.45 -7.09
N MET A 16 -9.51 9.92 -7.46
CA MET A 16 -9.20 8.49 -7.30
C MET A 16 -9.27 8.07 -5.83
N LEU A 17 -8.66 8.83 -4.93
CA LEU A 17 -8.66 8.54 -3.48
C LEU A 17 -10.03 8.79 -2.84
N LEU A 18 -10.71 9.86 -3.22
CA LEU A 18 -12.02 10.15 -2.63
C LEU A 18 -13.09 9.16 -3.10
N ARG A 19 -13.00 8.65 -4.35
CA ARG A 19 -13.93 7.65 -4.88
C ARG A 19 -13.59 6.22 -4.47
N SER A 20 -12.34 5.94 -4.08
CA SER A 20 -11.95 4.58 -3.69
C SER A 20 -12.72 4.08 -2.46
N THR A 21 -13.25 2.86 -2.57
CA THR A 21 -13.86 2.12 -1.47
C THR A 21 -12.77 1.49 -0.62
N GLU A 22 -12.96 1.41 0.70
CA GLU A 22 -12.10 0.55 1.51
C GLU A 22 -12.36 -0.92 1.12
N PHE A 23 -11.36 -1.81 1.24
CA PHE A 23 -11.50 -3.25 1.03
C PHE A 23 -12.37 -3.89 2.13
N ASN A 24 -13.64 -3.50 2.20
CA ASN A 24 -14.66 -4.14 3.01
C ASN A 24 -15.63 -4.86 2.05
N PRO A 25 -15.56 -6.20 1.95
CA PRO A 25 -16.35 -6.97 0.98
C PRO A 25 -17.87 -6.86 1.20
N ASN A 26 -18.31 -6.26 2.31
CA ASN A 26 -19.73 -6.09 2.64
C ASN A 26 -20.25 -4.66 2.42
N THR A 27 -19.44 -3.74 1.90
CA THR A 27 -19.88 -2.36 1.66
C THR A 27 -19.31 -1.78 0.37
N GLU A 28 -20.18 -1.40 -0.57
CA GLU A 28 -19.85 -0.52 -1.70
C GLU A 28 -19.75 0.96 -1.29
N ARG A 29 -19.64 1.24 0.02
CA ARG A 29 -19.73 2.59 0.55
C ARG A 29 -18.41 3.31 0.35
N ILE A 30 -18.47 4.44 -0.36
CA ILE A 30 -17.37 5.41 -0.42
C ILE A 30 -17.23 6.03 0.97
N MET A 31 -16.13 5.69 1.64
CA MET A 31 -15.78 6.26 2.95
C MET A 31 -15.09 7.60 2.76
N ARG A 32 -15.23 8.47 3.77
CA ARG A 32 -14.46 9.72 3.86
C ARG A 32 -12.95 9.41 3.82
N ALA A 33 -12.16 10.31 3.26
CA ALA A 33 -10.71 10.26 3.33
C ALA A 33 -10.22 11.20 4.43
N GLU A 34 -9.35 10.69 5.30
CA GLU A 34 -8.47 11.46 6.18
C GLU A 34 -7.03 11.39 5.65
N ARG A 35 -6.15 12.31 6.08
CA ARG A 35 -4.72 12.30 5.70
C ARG A 35 -4.50 12.14 4.19
N ILE A 36 -5.30 12.86 3.41
CA ILE A 36 -5.37 12.68 1.95
C ILE A 36 -4.04 13.05 1.25
N HIS A 37 -3.24 13.94 1.83
CA HIS A 37 -1.91 14.26 1.34
C HIS A 37 -0.98 13.05 1.46
N GLU A 38 -0.95 12.40 2.61
CA GLU A 38 -0.20 11.16 2.83
C GLU A 38 -0.72 10.03 1.92
N ALA A 39 -2.04 9.90 1.77
CA ALA A 39 -2.63 8.92 0.86
C ALA A 39 -2.20 9.16 -0.59
N LEU A 40 -2.17 10.41 -1.05
CA LEU A 40 -1.71 10.76 -2.40
C LEU A 40 -0.22 10.46 -2.58
N PHE A 41 0.60 10.75 -1.57
CA PHE A 41 2.02 10.41 -1.61
C PHE A 41 2.19 8.90 -1.78
N VAL A 42 1.57 8.09 -0.92
CA VAL A 42 1.64 6.62 -0.95
C VAL A 42 1.17 6.08 -2.30
N PHE A 43 0.03 6.58 -2.81
CA PHE A 43 -0.51 6.18 -4.10
C PHE A 43 0.48 6.43 -5.24
N ARG A 44 1.08 7.64 -5.29
CA ARG A 44 2.09 7.97 -6.32
C ARG A 44 3.33 7.12 -6.19
N SER A 45 3.78 6.82 -4.96
CA SER A 45 4.93 5.96 -4.70
C SER A 45 4.72 4.51 -5.16
N ILE A 46 3.56 3.90 -4.84
CA ILE A 46 3.19 2.54 -5.30
C ILE A 46 3.25 2.48 -6.83
N ARG A 47 2.71 3.51 -7.48
CA ARG A 47 2.66 3.64 -8.95
C ARG A 47 3.98 4.06 -9.60
N ARG A 48 5.01 4.41 -8.82
CA ARG A 48 6.27 5.00 -9.31
C ARG A 48 6.06 6.22 -10.21
N LEU A 49 5.04 7.02 -9.89
CA LEU A 49 4.78 8.29 -10.57
C LEU A 49 5.84 9.32 -10.17
N PRO A 50 6.01 10.41 -10.94
CA PRO A 50 6.82 11.54 -10.51
C PRO A 50 6.41 11.98 -9.10
N PRO A 51 7.34 12.43 -8.24
CA PRO A 51 7.05 12.71 -6.83
C PRO A 51 5.85 13.65 -6.64
N GLY A 52 5.67 14.64 -7.53
CA GLY A 52 4.71 15.73 -7.34
C GLY A 52 5.32 16.87 -6.54
N ASP A 53 4.49 17.80 -6.10
CA ASP A 53 4.89 19.05 -5.42
C ASP A 53 4.90 18.94 -3.89
N PHE A 54 5.23 17.76 -3.35
CA PHE A 54 5.14 17.53 -1.90
C PHE A 54 6.19 18.30 -1.09
N GLU A 55 5.70 19.04 -0.11
CA GLU A 55 6.46 19.55 1.02
C GLU A 55 6.57 18.44 2.09
N ILE A 56 7.73 17.78 2.13
CA ILE A 56 8.02 16.73 3.11
C ILE A 56 8.29 17.35 4.48
N LYS A 57 7.45 17.01 5.46
CA LYS A 57 7.61 17.40 6.86
C LYS A 57 8.18 16.21 7.64
N ARG A 58 8.63 16.46 8.88
CA ARG A 58 9.21 15.42 9.73
C ARG A 58 8.26 14.26 10.02
N ASP A 59 6.96 14.51 10.05
CA ASP A 59 5.88 13.63 10.53
C ASP A 59 4.73 13.44 9.52
N GLY A 60 4.91 13.89 8.28
CA GLY A 60 3.91 13.78 7.22
C GLY A 60 4.33 14.54 5.97
N CYS A 61 3.38 14.85 5.11
CA CYS A 61 3.63 15.63 3.90
C CYS A 61 2.44 16.52 3.54
N TYR A 62 2.68 17.50 2.68
CA TYR A 62 1.64 18.37 2.17
C TYR A 62 1.88 18.62 0.68
N SER A 63 0.81 18.65 -0.11
CA SER A 63 0.88 18.98 -1.54
C SER A 63 0.05 20.25 -1.77
N PRO A 64 0.68 21.38 -2.15
CA PRO A 64 -0.03 22.61 -2.48
C PRO A 64 -1.06 22.44 -3.61
N SER A 65 -0.73 21.69 -4.65
CA SER A 65 -1.64 21.40 -5.77
C SER A 65 -2.84 20.58 -5.32
N LEU A 66 -2.65 19.59 -4.42
CA LEU A 66 -3.77 18.85 -3.85
C LEU A 66 -4.65 19.75 -2.97
N ALA A 67 -4.04 20.62 -2.18
CA ALA A 67 -4.80 21.53 -1.32
C ALA A 67 -5.66 22.50 -2.15
N LEU A 68 -5.12 23.05 -3.23
CA LEU A 68 -5.88 23.88 -4.16
C LEU A 68 -7.02 23.10 -4.81
N ALA A 69 -6.77 21.87 -5.27
CA ALA A 69 -7.80 21.02 -5.86
C ALA A 69 -8.93 20.69 -4.87
N LEU A 70 -8.60 20.46 -3.59
CA LEU A 70 -9.57 20.24 -2.52
C LEU A 70 -10.38 21.50 -2.22
N GLU A 71 -9.74 22.66 -2.14
CA GLU A 71 -10.40 23.96 -1.93
C GLU A 71 -11.42 24.22 -3.05
N GLU A 72 -11.00 24.12 -4.31
CA GLU A 72 -11.88 24.31 -5.47
C GLU A 72 -13.03 23.30 -5.50
N ALA A 73 -12.79 22.04 -5.13
CA ALA A 73 -13.82 21.00 -5.08
C ALA A 73 -14.81 21.18 -3.93
N VAL A 74 -14.37 21.77 -2.82
CA VAL A 74 -15.25 22.17 -1.71
C VAL A 74 -16.09 23.37 -2.10
N GLU A 75 -15.49 24.39 -2.70
CA GLU A 75 -16.21 25.59 -3.19
C GLU A 75 -17.24 25.25 -4.27
N SER A 76 -16.93 24.29 -5.14
CA SER A 76 -17.84 23.82 -6.19
C SER A 76 -18.96 22.91 -5.66
N GLY A 77 -18.88 22.45 -4.41
CA GLY A 77 -19.82 21.50 -3.81
C GLY A 77 -19.65 20.05 -4.29
N GLU A 78 -18.52 19.72 -4.90
CA GLU A 78 -18.14 18.35 -5.25
C GLU A 78 -17.65 17.57 -4.03
N VAL A 79 -17.04 18.24 -3.07
CA VAL A 79 -16.48 17.64 -1.84
C VAL A 79 -17.07 18.32 -0.61
N ILE A 80 -17.42 17.52 0.39
CA ILE A 80 -17.72 17.98 1.75
C ILE A 80 -16.43 17.88 2.57
N HIS A 81 -16.00 19.00 3.15
CA HIS A 81 -14.93 19.05 4.14
C HIS A 81 -15.52 19.06 5.56
N GLY A 82 -14.90 18.30 6.46
CA GLY A 82 -15.22 18.30 7.87
C GLY A 82 -14.00 17.94 8.71
N THR A 83 -14.16 17.95 10.03
CA THR A 83 -13.08 17.60 10.97
C THR A 83 -13.56 16.53 11.95
N GLU A 84 -12.79 15.46 12.10
CA GLU A 84 -13.05 14.39 13.07
C GLU A 84 -11.78 13.99 13.79
N GLY A 85 -11.83 13.91 15.13
CA GLY A 85 -10.63 13.58 15.92
C GLY A 85 -9.46 14.56 15.76
N GLY A 86 -9.71 15.78 15.27
CA GLY A 86 -8.67 16.78 14.97
C GLY A 86 -8.01 16.61 13.59
N LEU A 87 -8.51 15.70 12.75
CA LEU A 87 -8.04 15.50 11.38
C LEU A 87 -9.06 16.04 10.38
N ASP A 88 -8.55 16.61 9.28
CA ASP A 88 -9.37 16.95 8.13
C ASP A 88 -9.91 15.69 7.45
N THR A 89 -11.19 15.73 7.11
CA THR A 89 -11.91 14.65 6.45
C THR A 89 -12.63 15.18 5.23
N TYR A 90 -12.61 14.40 4.15
CA TYR A 90 -13.19 14.77 2.87
C TYR A 90 -14.09 13.66 2.33
N LEU A 91 -15.24 14.02 1.79
CA LEU A 91 -16.21 13.08 1.23
C LEU A 91 -16.79 13.62 -0.07
N LEU A 92 -16.92 12.77 -1.10
CA LEU A 92 -17.61 13.17 -2.33
C LEU A 92 -19.11 13.33 -2.08
N THR A 93 -19.69 14.38 -2.65
CA THR A 93 -21.13 14.48 -2.85
C THR A 93 -21.55 13.68 -4.09
N GLU A 94 -22.85 13.55 -4.36
CA GLU A 94 -23.34 12.99 -5.63
C GLU A 94 -22.77 13.74 -6.85
N ARG A 95 -22.60 15.06 -6.74
CA ARG A 95 -21.95 15.87 -7.76
C ARG A 95 -20.46 15.50 -7.88
N GLY A 96 -19.77 15.35 -6.76
CA GLY A 96 -18.37 14.91 -6.74
C GLY A 96 -18.17 13.51 -7.34
N ILE A 97 -19.09 12.58 -7.08
CA ILE A 97 -19.06 11.24 -7.68
C ILE A 97 -19.17 11.35 -9.21
N THR A 98 -20.06 12.23 -9.70
CA THR A 98 -20.20 12.49 -11.14
C THR A 98 -18.94 13.14 -11.73
N ALA A 99 -18.34 14.11 -11.03
CA ALA A 99 -17.09 14.76 -11.46
C ALA A 99 -15.88 13.80 -11.46
N ALA A 100 -15.85 12.86 -10.51
CA ALA A 100 -14.84 11.81 -10.41
C ALA A 100 -15.02 10.68 -11.44
N HIS A 101 -16.07 10.73 -12.26
CA HIS A 101 -16.40 9.67 -13.23
C HIS A 101 -15.23 9.39 -14.18
N ASP A 102 -14.77 10.43 -14.88
CA ASP A 102 -13.75 10.29 -15.92
C ASP A 102 -12.42 9.80 -15.37
N ALA A 103 -12.00 10.30 -14.21
CA ALA A 103 -10.75 9.89 -13.57
C ALA A 103 -10.74 8.40 -13.24
N TRP A 104 -11.85 7.90 -12.68
CA TRP A 104 -11.99 6.53 -12.22
C TRP A 104 -12.27 5.54 -13.34
N ASP A 105 -13.12 5.90 -14.29
CA ASP A 105 -13.48 5.02 -15.40
C ASP A 105 -12.30 4.84 -16.37
N ALA A 106 -11.47 5.87 -16.53
CA ALA A 106 -10.22 5.77 -17.27
C ALA A 106 -9.13 4.95 -16.54
N ALA A 107 -9.22 4.81 -15.22
CA ALA A 107 -8.27 4.03 -14.42
C ALA A 107 -8.52 2.52 -14.59
N ASP A 108 -7.43 1.76 -14.72
CA ASP A 108 -7.51 0.30 -14.75
C ASP A 108 -7.79 -0.30 -13.35
N ILE A 109 -8.04 -1.61 -13.29
CA ILE A 109 -8.36 -2.28 -12.03
C ILE A 109 -7.22 -2.21 -11.00
N TYR A 110 -5.97 -2.21 -11.46
CA TYR A 110 -4.81 -2.14 -10.57
C TYR A 110 -4.67 -0.73 -10.00
N GLU A 111 -4.86 0.31 -10.81
CA GLU A 111 -4.80 1.68 -10.35
C GLU A 111 -5.91 2.00 -9.33
N ARG A 112 -7.11 1.47 -9.54
CA ARG A 112 -8.20 1.59 -8.55
C ARG A 112 -7.88 0.83 -7.26
N ALA A 113 -7.25 -0.33 -7.36
CA ALA A 113 -6.78 -1.10 -6.20
C ALA A 113 -5.68 -0.33 -5.45
N ASP A 114 -4.68 0.20 -6.15
CA ASP A 114 -3.58 0.99 -5.60
C ASP A 114 -4.11 2.25 -4.88
N ALA A 115 -5.10 2.93 -5.43
CA ALA A 115 -5.77 4.08 -4.79
C ALA A 115 -6.56 3.68 -3.53
N SER A 116 -7.17 2.49 -3.54
CA SER A 116 -7.88 1.93 -2.40
C SER A 116 -6.90 1.53 -1.29
N ASP A 117 -5.80 0.85 -1.64
CA ASP A 117 -4.74 0.44 -0.74
C ASP A 117 -4.05 1.64 -0.09
N ALA A 118 -3.70 2.66 -0.87
CA ALA A 118 -3.07 3.87 -0.35
C ALA A 118 -3.95 4.61 0.66
N LYS A 119 -5.24 4.82 0.34
CA LYS A 119 -6.22 5.40 1.26
C LYS A 119 -6.40 4.55 2.51
N TYR A 120 -6.57 3.23 2.33
CA TYR A 120 -6.79 2.31 3.43
C TYR A 120 -5.60 2.26 4.39
N THR A 121 -4.37 2.27 3.88
CA THR A 121 -3.15 2.19 4.68
C THR A 121 -3.05 3.32 5.69
N VAL A 122 -3.39 4.55 5.29
CA VAL A 122 -3.26 5.75 6.14
C VAL A 122 -4.55 6.16 6.86
N SER A 123 -5.69 5.60 6.49
CA SER A 123 -6.99 5.84 7.16
C SER A 123 -7.06 5.15 8.53
N GLY A 124 -7.53 5.85 9.55
CA GLY A 124 -7.78 5.36 10.90
C GLY A 124 -6.53 4.99 11.69
N ILE A 125 -5.36 5.54 11.34
CA ILE A 125 -4.09 5.25 12.04
C ILE A 125 -3.66 6.44 12.91
N THR A 126 -3.00 6.12 14.01
CA THR A 126 -2.45 7.11 14.93
C THR A 126 -1.22 7.82 14.33
N ASP A 127 -0.84 8.98 14.86
CA ASP A 127 0.38 9.67 14.40
C ASP A 127 1.64 8.82 14.58
N ARG A 128 1.70 8.01 15.64
CA ARG A 128 2.83 7.08 15.86
C ARG A 128 2.91 6.04 14.77
N GLU A 129 1.76 5.48 14.39
CA GLU A 129 1.66 4.49 13.31
C GLU A 129 2.03 5.11 11.96
N LEU A 130 1.51 6.30 11.66
CA LEU A 130 1.88 7.02 10.44
C LEU A 130 3.38 7.25 10.36
N VAL A 131 3.99 7.82 11.42
CA VAL A 131 5.43 8.10 11.44
C VAL A 131 6.24 6.80 11.31
N SER A 132 5.91 5.74 12.04
CA SER A 132 6.60 4.46 11.92
C SER A 132 6.48 3.88 10.51
N PHE A 133 5.32 4.00 9.86
CA PHE A 133 5.11 3.56 8.49
C PHE A 133 5.96 4.37 7.48
N LEU A 134 5.89 5.71 7.52
CA LEU A 134 6.58 6.58 6.56
C LEU A 134 8.11 6.40 6.59
N TYR A 135 8.71 6.32 7.79
CA TYR A 135 10.16 6.12 7.93
C TYR A 135 10.64 4.71 7.56
N ALA A 136 9.73 3.73 7.53
CA ALA A 136 10.03 2.36 7.19
C ALA A 136 9.86 2.09 5.69
N GLU A 137 8.74 2.52 5.12
CA GLU A 137 8.39 2.30 3.72
C GLU A 137 9.14 3.26 2.78
N PHE A 138 9.41 4.49 3.24
CA PHE A 138 10.05 5.56 2.45
C PHE A 138 11.27 6.16 3.16
N PRO A 139 12.29 5.35 3.52
CA PRO A 139 13.43 5.78 4.34
C PRO A 139 14.33 6.82 3.67
N GLU A 140 14.28 6.93 2.35
CA GLU A 140 15.02 7.94 1.57
C GLU A 140 14.30 9.30 1.54
N THR A 141 12.98 9.31 1.76
CA THR A 141 12.17 10.53 1.79
C THR A 141 12.15 11.14 3.19
N TRP A 142 11.91 10.32 4.22
CA TRP A 142 11.88 10.77 5.61
C TRP A 142 13.21 10.50 6.31
N THR A 143 13.99 11.57 6.48
CA THR A 143 15.39 11.48 6.93
C THR A 143 15.68 12.22 8.25
N ASP A 144 14.70 12.89 8.86
CA ASP A 144 14.91 13.61 10.13
C ASP A 144 15.40 12.64 11.23
N PRO A 145 16.62 12.84 11.79
CA PRO A 145 17.21 11.87 12.71
C PRO A 145 16.42 11.68 14.01
N ALA A 146 15.84 12.76 14.53
CA ALA A 146 15.11 12.73 15.80
C ALA A 146 13.79 11.96 15.65
N MET A 147 13.08 12.20 14.56
CA MET A 147 11.84 11.50 14.27
C MET A 147 12.12 10.07 13.81
N LYS A 148 13.21 9.80 13.10
CA LYS A 148 13.66 8.43 12.77
C LYS A 148 13.93 7.59 14.03
N ALA A 149 14.49 8.20 15.07
CA ALA A 149 14.67 7.53 16.36
C ALA A 149 13.33 7.19 17.03
N ARG A 150 12.37 8.13 17.00
CA ARG A 150 11.01 7.92 17.52
C ARG A 150 10.24 6.86 16.73
N ALA A 151 10.34 6.88 15.40
CA ALA A 151 9.74 5.91 14.50
C ALA A 151 10.16 4.47 14.86
N LYS A 152 11.45 4.28 15.18
CA LYS A 152 11.99 3.00 15.65
C LYS A 152 11.50 2.62 17.05
N GLU A 153 11.42 3.57 17.98
CA GLU A 153 10.90 3.33 19.34
C GLU A 153 9.45 2.86 19.31
N TRP A 154 8.61 3.46 18.47
CA TRP A 154 7.20 3.10 18.32
C TRP A 154 6.97 1.92 17.36
N GLY A 155 7.98 1.61 16.55
CA GLY A 155 7.90 0.79 15.36
C GLY A 155 7.28 -0.58 15.57
N PHE A 156 7.71 -1.31 16.60
CA PHE A 156 7.19 -2.65 16.86
C PHE A 156 5.71 -2.64 17.26
N GLN A 157 5.30 -1.75 18.15
CA GLN A 157 3.90 -1.65 18.58
C GLN A 157 2.99 -1.17 17.43
N ALA A 158 3.47 -0.19 16.66
CA ALA A 158 2.78 0.30 15.47
C ALA A 158 2.61 -0.80 14.42
N ALA A 159 3.67 -1.56 14.14
CA ALA A 159 3.65 -2.69 13.22
C ALA A 159 2.61 -3.74 13.62
N CYS A 160 2.58 -4.14 14.89
CA CYS A 160 1.61 -5.12 15.39
C CYS A 160 0.17 -4.61 15.23
N SER A 161 -0.10 -3.38 15.68
CA SER A 161 -1.43 -2.75 15.61
C SER A 161 -1.92 -2.55 14.18
N MET A 162 -1.05 -2.14 13.25
CA MET A 162 -1.41 -2.00 11.84
C MET A 162 -1.57 -3.37 11.15
N HIS A 163 -0.76 -4.37 11.52
CA HIS A 163 -0.88 -5.72 10.97
C HIS A 163 -2.19 -6.42 11.39
N ASP A 164 -2.58 -6.30 12.66
CA ASP A 164 -3.85 -6.83 13.17
C ASP A 164 -5.07 -6.29 12.43
N ARG A 165 -4.96 -5.04 11.98
CA ARG A 165 -6.00 -4.37 11.19
C ARG A 165 -5.84 -4.62 9.69
N GLY A 166 -4.90 -5.45 9.25
CA GLY A 166 -4.67 -5.77 7.85
C GLY A 166 -4.09 -4.63 7.02
N LYS A 167 -3.55 -3.57 7.65
CA LYS A 167 -3.05 -2.38 6.94
C LYS A 167 -1.63 -2.53 6.42
N VAL A 168 -0.84 -3.42 7.00
CA VAL A 168 0.55 -3.68 6.58
C VAL A 168 0.87 -5.16 6.58
N SER A 169 1.75 -5.55 5.65
CA SER A 169 2.32 -6.90 5.62
C SER A 169 3.26 -7.13 6.80
N ILE A 170 3.56 -8.40 7.12
CA ILE A 170 4.62 -8.74 8.09
C ILE A 170 5.97 -8.15 7.67
N THR A 171 6.26 -8.13 6.37
CA THR A 171 7.50 -7.57 5.82
C THR A 171 7.60 -6.08 6.15
N THR A 172 6.57 -5.30 5.83
CA THR A 172 6.49 -3.87 6.19
C THR A 172 6.55 -3.69 7.71
N GLY A 173 5.87 -4.55 8.48
CA GLY A 173 5.94 -4.56 9.94
C GLY A 173 7.36 -4.76 10.48
N SER A 174 8.16 -5.62 9.86
CA SER A 174 9.57 -5.81 10.24
C SER A 174 10.41 -4.55 10.00
N TRP A 175 10.18 -3.86 8.88
CA TRP A 175 10.84 -2.60 8.58
C TRP A 175 10.44 -1.50 9.56
N MET A 176 9.16 -1.40 9.89
CA MET A 176 8.64 -0.49 10.91
C MET A 176 9.31 -0.72 12.26
N ALA A 177 9.47 -1.98 12.67
CA ALA A 177 10.14 -2.35 13.91
C ALA A 177 11.67 -2.13 13.88
N GLY A 178 12.25 -1.81 12.71
CA GLY A 178 13.70 -1.72 12.53
C GLY A 178 14.41 -3.06 12.74
N MET A 179 13.71 -4.16 12.48
CA MET A 179 14.20 -5.53 12.63
C MET A 179 14.32 -6.21 11.27
N ASP A 180 15.16 -7.24 11.18
CA ASP A 180 15.02 -8.19 10.08
C ASP A 180 13.73 -9.01 10.23
N TYR A 181 13.33 -9.67 9.13
CA TYR A 181 12.10 -10.44 9.09
C TYR A 181 12.04 -11.53 10.18
N GLU A 182 13.16 -12.26 10.39
CA GLU A 182 13.24 -13.33 11.38
C GLU A 182 13.12 -12.82 12.81
N GLY A 183 13.83 -11.73 13.14
CA GLY A 183 13.78 -11.07 14.44
C GLY A 183 12.39 -10.51 14.73
N PHE A 184 11.76 -9.88 13.74
CA PHE A 184 10.38 -9.42 13.87
C PHE A 184 9.43 -10.58 14.14
N MET A 185 9.50 -11.66 13.36
CA MET A 185 8.65 -12.83 13.56
C MET A 185 8.81 -13.45 14.96
N LYS A 186 10.04 -13.54 15.48
CA LYS A 186 10.30 -14.00 16.86
C LYS A 186 9.63 -13.09 17.90
N ALA A 187 9.77 -11.78 17.76
CA ALA A 187 9.16 -10.81 18.67
C ALA A 187 7.62 -10.81 18.56
N PHE A 188 7.09 -10.91 17.34
CA PHE A 188 5.67 -10.96 17.03
C PHE A 188 5.01 -12.21 17.63
N MET A 189 5.67 -13.38 17.52
CA MET A 189 5.25 -14.61 18.18
C MET A 189 5.28 -14.49 19.71
N ALA A 190 6.36 -13.94 20.27
CA ALA A 190 6.52 -13.75 21.71
C ALA A 190 5.47 -12.79 22.31
N ALA A 191 5.02 -11.81 21.51
CA ALA A 191 3.95 -10.88 21.86
C ALA A 191 2.53 -11.50 21.75
N GLY A 192 2.41 -12.76 21.33
CA GLY A 192 1.16 -13.52 21.33
C GLY A 192 0.33 -13.42 20.04
N TYR A 193 0.88 -12.83 18.97
CA TYR A 193 0.14 -12.63 17.72
C TYR A 193 0.08 -13.87 16.81
N VAL A 194 0.94 -14.87 17.05
CA VAL A 194 0.86 -16.15 16.34
C VAL A 194 0.27 -17.21 17.26
N MET A 195 -1.05 -17.23 17.34
CA MET A 195 -1.76 -18.46 17.66
C MET A 195 -1.87 -19.25 16.36
N CYS A 196 -0.91 -20.13 16.09
CA CYS A 196 -1.20 -21.24 15.20
C CYS A 196 -2.32 -22.03 15.88
N LYS A 197 -3.59 -21.76 15.51
CA LYS A 197 -4.76 -22.48 16.04
C LYS A 197 -4.76 -23.96 15.65
N ARG A 198 -3.77 -24.39 14.88
CA ARG A 198 -3.58 -25.74 14.38
C ARG A 198 -2.28 -26.29 14.94
N SER A 199 -2.32 -27.52 15.44
CA SER A 199 -1.13 -28.19 15.98
C SER A 199 -0.07 -28.33 14.88
N ALA A 200 1.20 -28.44 15.27
CA ALA A 200 2.30 -28.69 14.33
C ALA A 200 2.02 -29.92 13.43
N GLU A 201 1.29 -30.90 13.95
CA GLU A 201 0.85 -32.10 13.24
C GLU A 201 -0.15 -31.77 12.11
N GLU A 202 -1.06 -30.81 12.30
CA GLU A 202 -2.02 -30.38 11.28
C GLU A 202 -1.37 -29.56 10.16
N MET A 203 -0.30 -28.83 10.46
CA MET A 203 0.51 -28.15 9.44
C MET A 203 1.33 -29.14 8.62
N GLN A 204 1.96 -30.12 9.27
CA GLN A 204 2.74 -31.17 8.61
C GLN A 204 1.87 -31.98 7.64
N LYS A 205 0.64 -32.33 8.06
CA LYS A 205 -0.31 -33.09 7.23
C LYS A 205 -0.74 -32.37 5.95
N ASN A 206 -0.77 -31.03 5.96
CA ASN A 206 -1.07 -30.23 4.76
C ASN A 206 0.14 -30.14 3.83
N VAL A 207 1.35 -30.02 4.38
CA VAL A 207 2.60 -30.04 3.59
C VAL A 207 2.78 -31.39 2.92
N ASP A 208 2.58 -32.48 3.66
CA ASP A 208 2.64 -33.84 3.12
C ASP A 208 1.56 -34.07 2.05
N GLY A 209 0.34 -33.56 2.26
CA GLY A 209 -0.74 -33.61 1.27
C GLY A 209 -0.45 -32.83 -0.02
N VAL A 210 0.22 -31.67 0.07
CA VAL A 210 0.65 -30.88 -1.10
C VAL A 210 1.78 -31.59 -1.85
N ILE A 211 2.73 -32.19 -1.13
CA ILE A 211 3.82 -32.99 -1.71
C ILE A 211 3.26 -34.24 -2.40
N GLU A 212 2.28 -34.92 -1.80
CA GLU A 212 1.60 -36.07 -2.41
C GLU A 212 0.79 -35.70 -3.64
N LEU A 213 0.07 -34.56 -3.63
CA LEU A 213 -0.62 -34.03 -4.80
C LEU A 213 0.34 -33.67 -5.93
N GLY A 214 1.47 -33.02 -5.62
CA GLY A 214 2.52 -32.71 -6.59
C GLY A 214 3.13 -33.98 -7.20
N ASN A 215 3.42 -34.98 -6.37
CA ASN A 215 3.98 -36.26 -6.81
C ASN A 215 2.97 -37.10 -7.61
N ALA A 216 1.67 -37.03 -7.29
CA ALA A 216 0.61 -37.70 -8.04
C ALA A 216 0.40 -37.07 -9.43
N ASN A 217 0.52 -35.75 -9.52
CA ASN A 217 0.43 -35.01 -10.78
C ASN A 217 1.63 -35.32 -11.70
N TRP A 218 2.84 -35.40 -11.12
CA TRP A 218 4.07 -35.81 -11.83
C TRP A 218 3.96 -37.21 -12.45
N ARG A 219 3.37 -38.17 -11.74
CA ARG A 219 3.20 -39.55 -12.25
C ARG A 219 2.16 -39.67 -13.37
N ARG A 220 1.20 -38.74 -13.47
CA ARG A 220 0.16 -38.75 -14.51
C ARG A 220 0.61 -38.08 -15.81
N HIS A 221 1.55 -37.14 -15.74
CA HIS A 221 2.07 -36.40 -16.90
C HIS A 221 3.60 -36.28 -16.91
N PRO A 222 4.35 -37.38 -17.04
CA PRO A 222 5.83 -37.34 -17.03
C PRO A 222 6.44 -36.62 -18.24
N GLY A 223 5.66 -36.32 -19.29
CA GLY A 223 6.14 -35.76 -20.55
C GLY A 223 5.98 -34.23 -20.72
N GLU A 224 5.44 -33.51 -19.74
CA GLU A 224 5.30 -32.03 -19.82
C GLU A 224 6.47 -31.25 -19.23
N ALA A 225 7.39 -31.90 -18.51
CA ALA A 225 8.58 -31.26 -17.96
C ALA A 225 9.63 -30.90 -19.04
N ASP A 226 9.68 -31.63 -20.15
CA ASP A 226 10.67 -31.42 -21.23
C ASP A 226 10.31 -30.31 -22.22
N ARG A 227 9.13 -29.67 -22.09
CA ARG A 227 8.76 -28.51 -22.94
C ARG A 227 9.12 -27.15 -22.33
N VAL A 228 9.57 -27.09 -21.07
CA VAL A 228 10.04 -25.85 -20.43
C VAL A 228 11.56 -25.66 -20.58
N ALA A 229 12.29 -26.70 -20.98
CA ALA A 229 13.68 -26.58 -21.45
C ALA A 229 13.70 -26.18 -22.95
N GLY A 230 13.12 -25.02 -23.27
CA GLY A 230 13.30 -24.38 -24.57
C GLY A 230 14.78 -24.09 -24.80
N GLY A 231 15.41 -24.88 -25.67
CA GLY A 231 16.82 -24.85 -25.95
C GLY A 231 17.33 -23.48 -26.39
N VAL A 232 18.41 -23.05 -25.74
CA VAL A 232 19.34 -22.09 -26.32
C VAL A 232 20.10 -22.84 -27.44
N PRO A 233 20.03 -22.42 -28.71
CA PRO A 233 20.90 -23.02 -29.72
C PRO A 233 22.36 -22.67 -29.36
N ALA A 234 23.18 -23.72 -29.27
CA ALA A 234 24.60 -23.61 -28.99
C ALA A 234 25.30 -22.73 -30.04
N ALA A 235 26.14 -21.81 -29.57
CA ALA A 235 27.02 -21.02 -30.42
C ALA A 235 28.01 -21.93 -31.16
N PRO A 236 28.29 -21.70 -32.46
CA PRO A 236 29.31 -22.46 -33.17
C PRO A 236 30.69 -22.06 -32.66
N SER A 237 31.45 -23.05 -32.17
CA SER A 237 32.86 -22.89 -31.79
C SER A 237 33.76 -22.75 -33.04
N PRO A 238 34.88 -22.02 -32.93
CA PRO A 238 35.70 -21.64 -34.07
C PRO A 238 36.49 -22.83 -34.62
N GLN A 239 36.47 -23.02 -35.94
CA GLN A 239 37.44 -23.86 -36.63
C GLN A 239 38.59 -23.00 -37.15
N THR A 240 39.79 -23.34 -36.68
CA THR A 240 41.08 -22.92 -37.22
C THR A 240 41.27 -23.44 -38.65
N CYS A 241 41.51 -22.53 -39.58
CA CYS A 241 42.54 -22.54 -40.64
C CYS A 241 42.61 -21.13 -41.25
#